data_AF-A0A4V2RM50-F1
#
_entry.id   AF-A0A4V2RM50-F1
#
_cell.length_a   1.000
_cell.length_b   1.000
_cell.length_c   1.000
_cell.angle_alpha   90.00
_cell.angle_beta   90.00
_cell.angle_gamma   90.00
#
_symmetry.space_group_name_H-M   'P 1'
#
loop_
_entity.id
_entity.type
_entity.pdbx_description
1 polymer ?
#
loop_
_entity_poly.entity_id
_entity_poly.type
_entity_poly.pdbx_seq_one_letter_code
_entity_poly.pdbx_strand_id
1 'polypeptide(L)'
;MPVILYNVPYRTGQHLGWESIVRLSEHPRIVGIKQAVGSVDTDTAHLLAESSDSFSILAGEDTLVSPLLAMGADGAILATANVYTREFVELYQLWSGGDCVRARESGNRLVGPACTLMSQPNPTLIKAVLHARGRISTPDVRLPLLPARLLPERGDVVDPSTSRAP
;
A
#
# COMPACT_ATOMS: atom_id res chain seq x y z
N MET A 1 -15.16 -19.23 3.98
CA MET A 1 -13.92 -18.50 3.63
C MET A 1 -14.04 -17.10 4.22
N PRO A 2 -13.00 -16.62 4.92
CA PRO A 2 -12.90 -15.22 5.35
C PRO A 2 -12.87 -14.27 4.14
N VAL A 3 -13.43 -13.08 4.30
CA VAL A 3 -13.58 -12.04 3.28
C VAL A 3 -13.01 -10.75 3.82
N ILE A 4 -12.16 -10.10 3.02
CA ILE A 4 -11.66 -8.75 3.28
C ILE A 4 -12.33 -7.83 2.27
N LEU A 5 -13.02 -6.80 2.75
CA LEU A 5 -13.60 -5.76 1.90
C LEU A 5 -12.49 -4.97 1.21
N TYR A 6 -12.78 -4.35 0.07
CA TYR A 6 -11.82 -3.46 -0.58
C TYR A 6 -12.53 -2.18 -1.01
N ASN A 7 -12.25 -1.08 -0.31
CA ASN A 7 -12.76 0.24 -0.62
C ASN A 7 -11.73 1.02 -1.43
N VAL A 8 -12.03 1.29 -2.70
CA VAL A 8 -11.14 1.97 -3.65
C VAL A 8 -11.95 2.82 -4.65
N PRO A 9 -12.62 3.88 -4.17
CA PRO A 9 -13.60 4.64 -4.93
C PRO A 9 -13.06 5.22 -6.24
N TYR A 10 -11.78 5.63 -6.27
CA TYR A 10 -11.17 6.16 -7.49
C TYR A 10 -10.96 5.10 -8.60
N ARG A 11 -11.16 3.81 -8.31
CA ARG A 11 -11.18 2.72 -9.32
C ARG A 11 -12.57 2.17 -9.59
N THR A 12 -13.46 2.21 -8.60
CA THR A 12 -14.82 1.62 -8.70
C THR A 12 -15.90 2.64 -9.04
N GLY A 13 -15.63 3.93 -8.83
CA GLY A 13 -16.64 4.99 -8.88
C GLY A 13 -17.63 4.97 -7.70
N GLN A 14 -17.40 4.13 -6.69
CA GLN A 14 -18.30 3.96 -5.55
C GLN A 14 -17.53 3.94 -4.23
N HIS A 15 -17.94 4.80 -3.30
CA HIS A 15 -17.41 4.89 -1.95
C HIS A 15 -18.22 4.02 -1.00
N LEU A 16 -17.53 3.21 -0.18
CA LEU A 16 -18.14 2.57 0.99
C LEU A 16 -17.86 3.44 2.20
N GLY A 17 -18.90 4.10 2.73
CA GLY A 17 -18.80 4.87 3.98
C GLY A 17 -18.60 3.97 5.21
N TRP A 18 -18.02 4.55 6.26
CA TRP A 18 -17.67 3.82 7.48
C TRP A 18 -18.88 3.11 8.12
N GLU A 19 -20.08 3.70 8.11
CA GLU A 19 -21.29 3.08 8.69
C GLU A 19 -21.65 1.77 7.96
N SER A 20 -21.49 1.77 6.63
CA SER A 20 -21.75 0.58 5.82
C SER A 20 -20.71 -0.50 6.09
N ILE A 21 -19.45 -0.12 6.27
CA ILE A 21 -18.36 -1.04 6.57
C ILE A 21 -18.55 -1.66 7.95
N VAL A 22 -18.87 -0.86 8.97
CA VAL A 22 -19.16 -1.34 10.34
C VAL A 22 -20.34 -2.31 10.33
N ARG A 23 -21.44 -1.97 9.65
CA ARG A 23 -22.58 -2.90 9.51
C ARG A 23 -22.20 -4.21 8.81
N LEU A 24 -21.36 -4.14 7.78
CA LEU A 24 -20.87 -5.34 7.08
C LEU A 24 -19.95 -6.18 7.98
N SER A 25 -19.18 -5.55 8.87
CA SER A 25 -18.28 -6.24 9.80
C SER A 25 -18.99 -7.20 10.76
N GLU A 26 -20.30 -6.99 11.00
CA GLU A 26 -21.13 -7.90 11.81
C GLU A 26 -21.30 -9.28 11.17
N HIS A 27 -21.11 -9.42 9.85
CA HIS A 27 -21.21 -10.71 9.20
C HIS A 27 -20.00 -11.59 9.59
N PRO A 28 -20.19 -12.84 10.07
CA PRO A 28 -19.12 -13.70 10.64
C PRO A 28 -18.04 -14.18 9.66
N ARG A 29 -18.07 -13.71 8.41
CA ARG A 29 -17.09 -14.03 7.37
C ARG A 29 -16.37 -12.80 6.87
N ILE A 30 -16.82 -11.58 7.21
CA ILE A 30 -16.17 -10.35 6.80
C ILE A 30 -15.23 -9.98 7.95
N VAL A 31 -13.94 -10.20 7.73
CA VAL A 31 -12.91 -10.16 8.79
C VAL A 31 -12.03 -8.92 8.72
N GLY A 32 -12.27 -8.05 7.75
CA GLY A 32 -11.51 -6.82 7.62
C GLY A 32 -11.78 -6.06 6.33
N ILE A 33 -10.98 -5.03 6.12
CA ILE A 33 -11.04 -4.15 4.96
C ILE A 33 -9.64 -3.71 4.53
N LYS A 34 -9.42 -3.64 3.22
CA LYS A 34 -8.37 -2.84 2.61
C LYS A 34 -8.93 -1.45 2.31
N GLN A 35 -8.49 -0.44 3.05
CA GLN A 35 -8.95 0.94 2.89
C GLN A 35 -7.96 1.70 1.98
N ALA A 36 -8.40 2.01 0.75
CA ALA A 36 -7.60 2.66 -0.28
C ALA A 36 -8.36 3.85 -0.90
N VAL A 37 -8.66 4.85 -0.08
CA VAL A 37 -9.47 6.02 -0.48
C VAL A 37 -8.66 7.22 -0.96
N GLY A 38 -7.32 7.13 -0.91
CA GLY A 38 -6.40 8.19 -1.36
C GLY A 38 -6.14 9.28 -0.31
N SER A 39 -6.64 9.13 0.91
CA SER A 39 -6.52 10.09 2.01
C SER A 39 -6.55 9.37 3.36
N VAL A 40 -6.19 10.11 4.42
CA VAL A 40 -6.59 9.82 5.79
C VAL A 40 -7.65 10.85 6.15
N ASP A 41 -8.90 10.51 5.92
CA ASP A 41 -10.06 11.40 6.08
C ASP A 41 -10.90 11.03 7.31
N THR A 42 -11.93 11.84 7.57
CA THR A 42 -12.85 11.65 8.70
C THR A 42 -13.57 10.31 8.64
N ASP A 43 -13.93 9.84 7.44
CA ASP A 43 -14.55 8.53 7.22
C ASP A 43 -13.60 7.40 7.67
N THR A 44 -12.33 7.48 7.28
CA THR A 44 -11.29 6.54 7.72
C THR A 44 -11.03 6.62 9.23
N ALA A 45 -11.08 7.81 9.82
CA ALA A 45 -10.95 7.98 11.27
C ALA A 45 -12.13 7.35 12.05
N HIS A 46 -13.37 7.53 11.58
CA HIS A 46 -14.53 6.84 12.17
C HIS A 46 -14.43 5.34 12.01
N LEU A 47 -14.00 4.85 10.85
CA LEU A 47 -13.80 3.43 10.63
C LEU A 47 -12.84 2.82 11.66
N LEU A 48 -11.71 3.47 11.94
CA LEU A 48 -10.75 3.04 12.95
C LEU A 48 -11.30 3.12 14.39
N ALA A 49 -12.14 4.11 14.68
CA ALA A 49 -12.71 4.31 16.01
C ALA A 49 -13.88 3.36 16.34
N GLU A 50 -14.66 2.97 15.33
CA GLU A 50 -15.95 2.28 15.51
C GLU A 50 -15.89 0.80 15.11
N SER A 51 -14.84 0.35 14.43
CA SER A 51 -14.66 -1.07 14.09
C SER A 51 -14.34 -1.90 15.34
N SER A 52 -14.89 -3.11 15.40
CA SER A 52 -14.56 -4.05 16.47
C SER A 52 -13.10 -4.53 16.38
N ASP A 53 -12.49 -4.89 17.52
CA ASP A 53 -11.15 -5.49 17.59
C ASP A 53 -11.00 -6.78 16.75
N SER A 54 -12.11 -7.43 16.38
CA SER A 54 -12.12 -8.64 15.55
C SER A 54 -12.10 -8.36 14.05
N PHE A 55 -12.16 -7.09 13.63
CA PHE A 55 -12.23 -6.66 12.25
C PHE A 55 -10.97 -5.87 11.86
N SER A 56 -10.15 -6.43 10.97
CA SER A 56 -8.86 -5.81 10.64
C SER A 56 -8.98 -4.68 9.61
N ILE A 57 -8.34 -3.55 9.89
CA ILE A 57 -8.24 -2.41 8.96
C ILE A 57 -6.83 -2.40 8.36
N LEU A 58 -6.73 -2.62 7.05
CA LEU A 58 -5.47 -2.69 6.31
C LEU A 58 -5.31 -1.47 5.42
N ALA A 59 -4.17 -0.77 5.55
CA ALA A 59 -3.82 0.32 4.67
C ALA A 59 -3.69 -0.16 3.21
N GLY A 60 -4.32 0.57 2.29
CA GLY A 60 -4.31 0.23 0.86
C GLY A 60 -3.53 1.20 -0.02
N GLU A 61 -3.04 2.31 0.54
CA GLU A 61 -2.24 3.32 -0.15
C GLU A 61 -0.79 3.30 0.34
N ASP A 62 0.15 3.02 -0.57
CA ASP A 62 1.58 2.88 -0.27
C ASP A 62 2.19 4.15 0.36
N THR A 63 1.71 5.34 0.01
CA THR A 63 2.18 6.62 0.57
C THR A 63 1.54 6.99 1.90
N LEU A 64 0.42 6.36 2.27
CA LEU A 64 -0.35 6.66 3.48
C LEU A 64 -0.33 5.50 4.50
N VAL A 65 0.44 4.44 4.25
CA VAL A 65 0.55 3.33 5.20
C VAL A 65 1.09 3.77 6.55
N SER A 66 2.11 4.62 6.60
CA SER A 66 2.70 5.05 7.87
C SER A 66 1.70 5.79 8.77
N PRO A 67 0.97 6.82 8.31
CA PRO A 67 -0.03 7.46 9.16
C PRO A 67 -1.19 6.53 9.55
N LEU A 68 -1.62 5.61 8.67
CA LEU A 68 -2.66 4.65 9.04
C LEU A 68 -2.21 3.66 10.12
N LEU A 69 -0.99 3.13 10.02
CA LEU A 69 -0.40 2.29 11.08
C LEU A 69 -0.29 3.07 12.40
N ALA A 70 0.10 4.35 12.34
CA ALA A 70 0.17 5.21 13.52
C ALA A 70 -1.19 5.44 14.18
N MET A 71 -2.28 5.37 13.41
CA MET A 71 -3.66 5.52 13.89
C MET A 71 -4.30 4.20 14.33
N GLY A 72 -3.58 3.07 14.25
CA GLY A 72 -4.06 1.77 14.71
C GLY A 72 -4.50 0.81 13.62
N ALA A 73 -4.20 1.05 12.34
CA ALA A 73 -4.41 0.05 11.31
C ALA A 73 -3.55 -1.21 11.58
N ASP A 74 -4.11 -2.39 11.36
CA ASP A 74 -3.49 -3.69 11.70
C ASP A 74 -2.36 -4.11 10.76
N GLY A 75 -2.22 -3.42 9.62
CA GLY A 75 -1.27 -3.77 8.59
C GLY A 75 -1.58 -3.08 7.27
N ALA A 76 -1.14 -3.69 6.17
CA ALA A 76 -1.29 -3.10 4.84
C ALA A 76 -1.30 -4.15 3.72
N ILE A 77 -1.96 -3.82 2.61
CA ILE A 77 -1.90 -4.57 1.34
C ILE A 77 -1.40 -3.62 0.28
N LEU A 78 -0.09 -3.65 0.04
CA LEU A 78 0.64 -2.64 -0.73
C LEU A 78 1.19 -3.20 -2.02
N ALA A 79 1.12 -2.42 -3.09
CA ALA A 79 1.64 -2.86 -4.37
C ALA A 79 3.16 -2.80 -4.42
N THR A 80 3.74 -1.70 -3.90
CA THR A 80 5.18 -1.45 -3.93
C THR A 80 5.95 -2.30 -2.93
N ALA A 81 5.24 -2.98 -2.01
CA ALA A 81 5.81 -4.03 -1.17
C ALA A 81 6.33 -5.25 -1.95
N ASN A 82 5.99 -5.41 -3.24
CA ASN A 82 6.67 -6.38 -4.11
C ASN A 82 8.15 -6.00 -4.37
N VAL A 83 8.50 -4.71 -4.25
CA VAL A 83 9.83 -4.16 -4.54
C VAL A 83 10.59 -3.78 -3.26
N TYR A 84 9.88 -3.29 -2.25
CA TYR A 84 10.39 -2.79 -0.97
C TYR A 84 9.87 -3.61 0.23
N THR A 85 9.81 -4.94 0.08
CA THR A 85 9.20 -5.84 1.08
C THR A 85 9.82 -5.66 2.47
N ARG A 86 11.15 -5.63 2.56
CA ARG A 86 11.87 -5.56 3.84
C ARG A 86 11.59 -4.24 4.54
N GLU A 87 11.56 -3.15 3.80
CA GLU A 87 11.36 -1.80 4.32
C GLU A 87 9.93 -1.61 4.86
N PHE A 88 8.91 -2.17 4.20
CA PHE A 88 7.54 -2.15 4.73
C PHE A 88 7.36 -3.07 5.94
N VAL A 89 8.05 -4.22 5.99
CA VAL A 89 8.06 -5.07 7.18
C VAL A 89 8.71 -4.34 8.36
N GLU A 90 9.84 -3.66 8.13
CA GLU A 90 10.49 -2.83 9.16
C GLU A 90 9.56 -1.70 9.63
N LEU A 91 8.90 -0.99 8.71
CA LEU A 91 7.94 0.06 9.05
C LEU A 91 6.82 -0.48 9.97
N TYR A 92 6.23 -1.62 9.62
CA TYR A 92 5.20 -2.27 10.43
C TYR A 92 5.74 -2.63 11.83
N GLN A 93 6.92 -3.25 11.90
CA GLN A 93 7.54 -3.63 13.16
C GLN A 93 7.80 -2.41 14.07
N LEU A 94 8.28 -1.30 13.50
CA LEU A 94 8.54 -0.07 14.26
C LEU A 94 7.26 0.53 14.84
N TRP A 95 6.17 0.59 14.05
CA TRP A 95 4.87 1.06 14.57
C TRP A 95 4.31 0.10 15.62
N SER A 96 4.31 -1.20 15.36
CA SER A 96 3.82 -2.22 16.30
C SER A 96 4.64 -2.27 17.61
N GLY A 97 5.92 -1.94 17.55
CA GLY A 97 6.82 -1.87 18.71
C GLY A 97 6.83 -0.53 19.44
N GLY A 98 6.07 0.46 18.98
CA GLY A 98 5.98 1.79 19.60
C GLY A 98 7.17 2.72 19.35
N ASP A 99 8.09 2.38 18.44
CA ASP A 99 9.21 3.25 18.06
C ASP A 99 8.75 4.30 17.04
N CYS A 100 7.91 5.22 17.50
CA CYS A 100 7.26 6.21 16.64
C CYS A 100 8.27 7.14 15.93
N VAL A 101 9.46 7.35 16.49
CA VAL A 101 10.48 8.21 15.86
C VAL A 101 11.04 7.53 14.63
N ARG A 102 11.57 6.30 14.77
CA ARG A 102 12.12 5.56 13.64
C ARG A 102 11.05 5.13 12.66
N ALA A 103 9.83 4.83 13.13
CA ALA A 103 8.70 4.50 12.27
C ALA A 103 8.38 5.65 11.31
N ARG A 104 8.31 6.90 11.82
CA ARG A 104 8.08 8.09 10.98
C ARG A 104 9.19 8.29 9.96
N GLU A 105 10.46 8.17 10.37
CA GLU A 105 11.58 8.30 9.45
C GLU A 105 11.55 7.24 8.35
N SER A 106 11.27 5.98 8.71
CA SER A 106 11.15 4.87 7.76
C SER A 106 10.00 5.09 6.79
N GLY A 107 8.82 5.49 7.29
CA GLY A 107 7.65 5.81 6.48
C GLY A 107 7.93 6.94 5.49
N ASN A 108 8.57 8.02 5.93
CA ASN A 108 8.91 9.16 5.08
C ASN A 108 9.84 8.76 3.92
N ARG A 109 10.83 7.87 4.16
CA ARG A 109 11.73 7.37 3.11
C ARG A 109 11.02 6.54 2.05
N LEU A 110 9.88 5.93 2.37
CA LEU A 110 9.11 5.10 1.46
C LEU A 110 8.19 5.90 0.52
N VAL A 111 7.85 7.14 0.86
CA VAL A 111 6.94 7.98 0.06
C VAL A 111 7.49 8.21 -1.35
N GLY A 112 8.77 8.59 -1.48
CA GLY A 112 9.40 8.84 -2.78
C GLY A 112 9.36 7.61 -3.71
N PRO A 113 9.90 6.46 -3.28
CA PRO A 113 9.81 5.21 -4.03
C PRO A 113 8.37 4.80 -4.38
N ALA A 114 7.42 4.95 -3.44
CA ALA A 114 6.02 4.63 -3.67
C ALA A 114 5.42 5.50 -4.79
N CYS A 115 5.63 6.81 -4.72
CA CYS A 115 5.20 7.76 -5.77
C CYS A 115 5.80 7.39 -7.13
N THR A 116 7.09 7.07 -7.18
CA THR A 116 7.76 6.68 -8.43
C THR A 116 7.14 5.42 -9.01
N LEU A 117 7.00 4.35 -8.23
CA LEU A 117 6.46 3.08 -8.71
C LEU A 117 4.98 3.15 -9.09
N MET A 118 4.24 4.08 -8.51
CA MET A 118 2.81 4.29 -8.78
C MET A 118 2.53 5.41 -9.80
N SER A 119 3.58 6.02 -10.36
CA SER A 119 3.47 7.12 -11.36
C SER A 119 2.90 6.70 -12.72
N GLN A 120 2.76 5.39 -12.95
CA GLN A 120 2.13 4.80 -14.14
C GLN A 120 1.08 3.77 -13.70
N PRO A 121 0.11 3.41 -14.57
CA PRO A 121 -0.90 2.41 -14.22
C PRO A 121 -0.30 1.13 -13.62
N ASN A 122 -0.62 0.86 -12.36
CA ASN A 122 -0.21 -0.37 -11.68
C ASN A 122 -0.77 -1.59 -12.42
N PRO A 123 0.02 -2.66 -12.66
CA PRO A 123 1.36 -2.95 -12.11
C PRO A 123 2.56 -2.63 -13.03
N THR A 124 2.39 -1.80 -14.05
CA THR A 124 3.37 -1.62 -15.14
C THR A 124 4.81 -1.34 -14.66
N LEU A 125 5.03 -0.34 -13.80
CA LEU A 125 6.37 -0.01 -13.31
C LEU A 125 6.92 -1.05 -12.32
N ILE A 126 6.06 -1.62 -11.47
CA ILE A 126 6.46 -2.68 -10.53
C ILE A 126 6.99 -3.90 -11.30
N LYS A 127 6.28 -4.34 -12.34
CA LYS A 127 6.74 -5.44 -13.19
C LYS A 127 8.05 -5.11 -13.89
N ALA A 128 8.20 -3.90 -14.41
CA ALA A 128 9.45 -3.46 -15.05
C ALA A 128 10.65 -3.55 -14.08
N VAL A 129 10.50 -3.05 -12.85
CA VAL A 129 11.56 -3.11 -11.82
C VAL A 129 11.85 -4.55 -11.39
N LEU A 130 10.82 -5.37 -11.19
CA LEU A 130 11.01 -6.79 -10.83
C LEU A 130 11.75 -7.56 -11.94
N HIS A 131 11.43 -7.31 -13.20
CA HIS A 131 12.13 -7.91 -14.33
C HIS A 131 13.59 -7.44 -14.42
N ALA A 132 13.84 -6.13 -14.27
CA ALA A 132 15.20 -5.58 -14.26
C ALA A 132 16.06 -6.16 -13.13
N ARG A 133 15.45 -6.51 -11.98
CA ARG A 133 16.10 -7.20 -10.86
C ARG A 133 16.17 -8.73 -11.01
N GLY A 134 15.79 -9.28 -12.17
CA GLY A 134 15.79 -10.72 -12.43
C GLY A 134 14.84 -11.53 -11.56
N ARG A 135 13.79 -10.91 -11.00
CA ARG A 135 12.79 -11.59 -10.14
C ARG A 135 11.65 -12.22 -10.91
N ILE A 136 11.38 -11.75 -12.12
CA ILE A 136 10.39 -12.31 -13.05
C ILE A 136 10.99 -12.38 -14.45
N SER A 137 10.51 -13.31 -15.28
CA SER A 137 11.04 -13.55 -16.63
C SER A 137 10.64 -12.51 -17.68
N THR A 138 9.59 -11.73 -17.43
CA THR A 138 9.11 -10.70 -18.36
C THR A 138 8.40 -9.55 -17.62
N PRO A 139 8.56 -8.29 -18.07
CA PRO A 139 7.80 -7.16 -17.56
C PRO A 139 6.40 -7.02 -18.20
N ASP A 140 6.03 -7.88 -19.14
CA ASP A 140 4.86 -7.72 -20.01
C ASP A 140 3.55 -7.52 -19.24
N VAL A 141 2.72 -6.61 -19.73
CA VAL A 141 1.36 -6.39 -19.24
C VAL A 141 0.37 -6.66 -20.38
N ARG A 142 -0.86 -7.04 -20.02
CA ARG A 142 -1.93 -7.20 -21.01
C ARG A 142 -2.62 -5.85 -21.24
N LEU A 143 -3.05 -5.62 -22.47
CA LEU A 143 -3.90 -4.48 -22.80
C LEU A 143 -5.12 -4.44 -21.85
N PRO A 144 -5.57 -3.25 -21.42
CA PRO A 144 -5.20 -1.92 -21.94
C PRO A 144 -3.93 -1.31 -21.34
N LEU A 145 -3.21 -2.03 -20.45
CA LEU A 145 -1.94 -1.54 -19.92
C LEU A 145 -0.86 -1.58 -20.99
N LEU A 146 0.00 -0.56 -20.97
CA LEU A 146 1.15 -0.45 -21.87
C LEU A 146 2.45 -0.71 -21.08
N PRO A 147 3.54 -1.12 -21.76
CA PRO A 147 4.85 -1.25 -21.15
C PRO A 147 5.29 0.04 -20.43
N ALA A 148 6.12 -0.11 -19.41
CA ALA A 148 6.61 1.01 -18.63
C ALA A 148 7.39 1.98 -19.52
N ARG A 149 7.06 3.27 -19.43
CA ARG A 149 7.86 4.31 -20.07
C ARG A 149 9.05 4.63 -19.18
N LEU A 150 10.22 4.81 -19.79
CA LEU A 150 11.39 5.36 -19.11
C LEU A 150 11.02 6.77 -18.60
N LEU A 151 11.18 6.99 -17.30
CA LEU A 151 11.03 8.33 -16.74
C LEU A 151 12.27 9.14 -17.18
N PRO A 152 12.12 10.38 -17.69
CA PRO A 152 13.27 11.23 -17.98
C PRO A 152 14.09 11.43 -16.70
N GLU A 153 15.41 11.40 -16.81
CA GLU A 153 16.32 11.48 -15.67
C GLU A 153 16.06 12.76 -14.86
N ARG A 154 15.38 12.62 -13.72
CA ARG A 154 15.61 13.50 -12.57
C ARG A 154 16.76 12.83 -11.83
N GLY A 155 17.83 13.59 -11.55
CA GLY A 155 19.17 13.13 -11.16
C GLY A 155 19.33 12.28 -9.88
N ASP A 156 18.29 11.58 -9.44
CA ASP A 156 18.29 10.61 -8.34
C ASP A 156 17.70 9.28 -8.85
N VAL A 157 18.38 8.65 -9.81
CA VAL A 157 18.02 7.29 -10.22
C VAL A 157 18.62 6.31 -9.22
N VAL A 158 17.73 5.63 -8.48
CA VAL A 158 18.00 4.27 -8.01
C VAL A 158 18.11 3.41 -9.26
N ASP A 159 19.32 3.22 -9.75
CA ASP A 159 19.59 2.30 -10.85
C ASP A 159 19.13 0.90 -10.40
N PRO A 160 18.21 0.24 -11.12
CA PRO A 160 17.79 -1.12 -10.78
C PRO A 160 18.95 -2.13 -10.73
N SER A 161 20.12 -1.78 -11.27
CA SER A 161 21.38 -2.53 -11.21
C SER A 161 22.26 -2.24 -9.96
N THR A 162 22.01 -1.16 -9.21
CA THR A 162 22.91 -0.73 -8.11
C THR A 162 22.61 -1.33 -6.74
N SER A 163 21.63 -2.23 -6.61
CA SER A 163 21.49 -3.06 -5.40
C SER A 163 22.30 -4.37 -5.55
N ARG A 164 23.62 -4.23 -5.70
CA ARG A 164 24.56 -5.26 -5.24
C ARG A 164 25.11 -4.78 -3.90
N ALA A 165 24.48 -5.22 -2.82
CA ALA A 165 25.12 -5.24 -1.50
C ALA A 165 26.05 -6.48 -1.43
N PRO A 166 27.13 -6.42 -0.62
CA PRO A 166 28.31 -7.29 -0.73
C PRO A 166 28.05 -8.80 -0.58
#